data_AF-A0A7X7RHQ4-F1
#
_entry.id   AF-A0A7X7RHQ4-F1
#
_cell.length_a   1.000
_cell.length_b   1.000
_cell.length_c   1.000
_cell.angle_alpha   90.00
_cell.angle_beta   90.00
_cell.angle_gamma   90.00
#
_symmetry.space_group_name_H-M   'P 1'
#
loop_
_entity.id
_entity.type
_entity.pdbx_description
1 polymer ?
#
loop_
_entity_poly.entity_id
_entity_poly.type
_entity_poly.pdbx_seq_one_letter_code
_entity_poly.pdbx_strand_id
1 'polypeptide(L)'
;MNKLNPIAADHLLIRPHHLWSAQWLLLTAGDFAAGAFNTMAVGWGSFGTMWGKPFAQVVVRPGRHTRIFMDQYDTFTLCAFPERYRPAVKLLGTKSGRDGHKIDESGLTPVAASRVAAPAFAEAELVIECRKIYWQDMHPANFLDPGIAKNYPQKDYHRIYFGEMLAVAGTEAFLHRP
;
A
#
# COMPACT_ATOMS: atom_id res chain seq x y z
N MET A 1 -17.81 -9.98 -5.67
CA MET A 1 -17.18 -8.74 -5.16
C MET A 1 -17.51 -8.62 -3.68
N ASN A 2 -16.55 -8.25 -2.84
CA ASN A 2 -16.82 -8.03 -1.43
C ASN A 2 -17.61 -6.72 -1.28
N LYS A 3 -18.65 -6.71 -0.44
CA LYS A 3 -19.31 -5.45 -0.08
C LYS A 3 -18.44 -4.75 0.97
N LEU A 4 -17.81 -3.64 0.58
CA LEU A 4 -17.04 -2.80 1.50
C LEU A 4 -17.95 -1.70 2.05
N ASN A 5 -17.89 -1.49 3.36
CA ASN A 5 -18.57 -0.38 4.03
C ASN A 5 -17.54 0.71 4.35
N PRO A 6 -17.89 2.01 4.25
CA PRO A 6 -17.05 3.08 4.76
C PRO A 6 -16.79 2.91 6.26
N ILE A 7 -15.55 3.11 6.69
CA ILE A 7 -15.10 3.02 8.09
C ILE A 7 -14.43 4.34 8.45
N ALA A 8 -14.88 4.97 9.54
CA ALA A 8 -14.17 6.12 10.09
C ALA A 8 -12.80 5.66 10.62
N ALA A 9 -11.74 6.45 10.42
CA ALA A 9 -10.38 5.99 10.70
C ALA A 9 -10.14 5.59 12.17
N ASP A 10 -10.88 6.20 13.12
CA ASP A 10 -10.89 5.88 14.54
C ASP A 10 -11.67 4.58 14.88
N HIS A 11 -12.51 4.10 13.96
CA HIS A 11 -13.22 2.82 14.07
C HIS A 11 -12.54 1.68 13.28
N LEU A 12 -11.37 1.94 12.66
CA LEU A 12 -10.63 0.91 11.94
C LEU A 12 -10.00 -0.09 12.91
N LEU A 13 -10.46 -1.34 12.86
CA LEU A 13 -9.92 -2.46 13.63
C LEU A 13 -8.96 -3.29 12.77
N ILE A 14 -7.68 -3.30 13.12
CA ILE A 14 -6.66 -4.08 12.41
C ILE A 14 -5.69 -4.76 13.38
N ARG A 15 -5.09 -5.87 12.91
CA ARG A 15 -3.89 -6.48 13.52
C ARG A 15 -2.66 -6.02 12.72
N PRO A 16 -2.07 -4.86 13.03
CA PRO A 16 -1.15 -4.18 12.12
C PRO A 16 0.06 -5.04 11.75
N HIS A 17 0.71 -5.69 12.72
CA HIS A 17 1.85 -6.55 12.42
C HIS A 17 1.49 -7.70 11.48
N HIS A 18 0.37 -8.39 11.70
CA HIS A 18 -0.09 -9.48 10.85
C HIS A 18 -0.42 -9.01 9.42
N LEU A 19 -1.07 -7.85 9.31
CA LEU A 19 -1.44 -7.26 8.03
C LEU A 19 -0.20 -6.95 7.17
N TRP A 20 0.84 -6.37 7.79
CA TRP A 20 2.12 -6.09 7.12
C TRP A 20 2.98 -7.33 6.89
N SER A 21 3.16 -8.22 7.87
CA SER A 21 4.16 -9.29 7.78
C SER A 21 3.65 -10.58 7.13
N ALA A 22 2.37 -10.90 7.29
CA ALA A 22 1.80 -12.19 6.87
C ALA A 22 0.85 -12.06 5.68
N GLN A 23 -0.13 -11.17 5.76
CA GLN A 23 -1.16 -10.99 4.72
C GLN A 23 -0.61 -10.21 3.51
N TRP A 24 0.19 -9.17 3.79
CA TRP A 24 0.69 -8.16 2.85
C TRP A 24 -0.43 -7.31 2.27
N LEU A 25 -0.08 -6.10 1.87
CA LEU A 25 -0.98 -5.20 1.14
C LEU A 25 -0.46 -5.00 -0.27
N LEU A 26 -1.35 -4.63 -1.19
CA LEU A 26 -0.96 -4.00 -2.44
C LEU A 26 -0.94 -2.48 -2.26
N LEU A 27 0.22 -1.89 -2.52
CA LEU A 27 0.41 -0.44 -2.67
C LEU A 27 0.26 -0.09 -4.15
N THR A 28 -0.72 0.76 -4.46
CA THR A 28 -0.98 1.20 -5.84
C THR A 28 -0.92 2.72 -5.93
N ALA A 29 -0.24 3.24 -6.94
CA ALA A 29 -0.11 4.67 -7.19
C ALA A 29 -0.26 4.95 -8.69
N GLY A 30 -0.72 6.15 -9.02
CA GLY A 30 -1.02 6.57 -10.38
C GLY A 30 -2.40 7.21 -10.51
N ASP A 31 -2.91 7.22 -11.73
CA ASP A 31 -4.22 7.74 -12.10
C ASP A 31 -5.00 6.66 -12.86
N PHE A 32 -6.12 6.23 -12.28
CA PHE A 32 -7.00 5.24 -12.87
C PHE A 32 -7.70 5.73 -14.14
N ALA A 33 -8.16 6.99 -14.17
CA ALA A 33 -8.87 7.56 -15.31
C ALA A 33 -7.94 7.71 -16.52
N ALA A 34 -6.67 8.02 -16.28
CA ALA A 34 -5.64 8.08 -17.34
C ALA A 34 -5.10 6.70 -17.74
N GLY A 35 -5.47 5.62 -17.05
CA GLY A 35 -4.88 4.29 -17.25
C GLY A 35 -3.38 4.22 -16.89
N ALA A 36 -2.88 5.18 -16.11
CA ALA A 36 -1.47 5.36 -15.80
C ALA A 36 -1.20 5.05 -14.33
N PHE A 37 -1.14 3.77 -13.98
CA PHE A 37 -0.90 3.32 -12.60
C PHE A 37 -0.10 2.03 -12.55
N ASN A 38 0.49 1.77 -11.39
CA ASN A 38 1.13 0.49 -11.12
C ASN A 38 0.99 0.12 -9.63
N THR A 39 1.09 -1.18 -9.36
CA THR A 39 0.93 -1.75 -8.02
C THR A 39 2.15 -2.57 -7.61
N MET A 40 2.35 -2.77 -6.31
CA MET A 40 3.32 -3.72 -5.77
C MET A 40 2.85 -4.28 -4.43
N ALA A 41 3.27 -5.50 -4.10
CA ALA A 41 3.11 -6.00 -2.75
C ALA A 41 4.07 -5.28 -1.78
N VAL A 42 3.55 -4.86 -0.64
CA VAL A 42 4.31 -4.26 0.47
C VAL A 42 4.14 -5.10 1.73
N GLY A 43 5.26 -5.39 2.38
CA GLY A 43 5.30 -6.10 3.66
C GLY A 43 5.82 -5.25 4.82
N TRP A 44 6.29 -4.03 4.56
CA TRP A 44 6.84 -3.11 5.54
C TRP A 44 6.05 -1.81 5.53
N GLY A 45 5.61 -1.37 6.70
CA GLY A 45 4.84 -0.15 6.88
C GLY A 45 4.30 -0.03 8.30
N SER A 46 3.48 0.99 8.51
CA SER A 46 2.80 1.21 9.78
C SER A 46 1.47 1.94 9.55
N PHE A 47 0.59 1.86 10.55
CA PHE A 47 -0.64 2.65 10.63
C PHE A 47 -0.67 3.30 12.01
N GLY A 48 -1.21 4.51 12.11
CA GLY A 48 -1.34 5.17 13.40
C GLY A 48 -1.82 6.62 13.26
N THR A 49 -1.30 7.49 14.11
CA THR A 49 -1.56 8.94 14.08
C THR A 49 -0.26 9.72 13.96
N MET A 50 -0.18 10.65 13.01
CA MET A 50 0.92 11.61 12.86
C MET A 50 0.35 13.02 12.61
N TRP A 51 0.90 14.02 13.30
CA TRP A 51 0.40 15.41 13.24
C TRP A 51 -1.11 15.56 13.50
N GLY A 52 -1.65 14.71 14.38
CA GLY A 52 -3.09 14.69 14.68
C GLY A 52 -3.96 14.14 13.54
N LYS A 53 -3.37 13.44 12.56
CA LYS A 53 -4.06 12.85 11.41
C LYS A 53 -3.90 11.32 11.40
N PRO A 54 -4.94 10.56 11.03
CA PRO A 54 -4.78 9.14 10.76
C PRO A 54 -3.83 8.97 9.57
N PHE A 55 -2.82 8.12 9.70
CA PHE A 55 -1.79 7.98 8.67
C PHE A 55 -1.36 6.54 8.43
N ALA A 56 -0.93 6.28 7.20
CA ALA A 56 -0.22 5.08 6.79
C ALA A 56 1.22 5.44 6.41
N GLN A 57 2.19 4.69 6.94
CA GLN A 57 3.58 4.74 6.51
C GLN A 57 3.84 3.58 5.55
N VAL A 58 4.41 3.87 4.39
CA VAL A 58 4.88 2.87 3.44
C VAL A 58 6.33 3.12 3.08
N VAL A 59 7.05 2.07 2.71
CA VAL A 59 8.45 2.18 2.28
C VAL A 59 8.60 1.53 0.91
N VAL A 60 9.23 2.24 -0.02
CA VAL A 60 9.39 1.79 -1.40
C VAL A 60 10.87 1.81 -1.77
N ARG A 61 11.39 0.64 -2.16
CA ARG A 61 12.77 0.48 -2.62
C ARG A 61 12.92 1.14 -4.00
N PRO A 62 14.01 1.86 -4.29
CA PRO A 62 14.16 2.64 -5.52
C PRO A 62 14.05 1.80 -6.79
N GLY A 63 14.46 0.53 -6.76
CA GLY A 63 14.32 -0.37 -7.92
C GLY A 63 12.90 -0.81 -8.26
N ARG A 64 11.89 -0.50 -7.44
CA ARG A 64 10.49 -0.89 -7.70
C ARG A 64 9.88 0.04 -8.72
N HIS A 65 9.27 -0.50 -9.79
CA HIS A 65 8.64 0.33 -10.83
C HIS A 65 7.55 1.27 -10.27
N THR A 66 6.78 0.82 -9.27
CA THR A 66 5.78 1.63 -8.55
C THR A 66 6.37 2.89 -7.93
N ARG A 67 7.69 2.94 -7.69
CA ARG A 67 8.37 4.12 -7.19
C ARG A 67 8.19 5.35 -8.09
N ILE A 68 8.22 5.17 -9.40
CA ILE A 68 8.04 6.26 -10.37
C ILE A 68 6.67 6.93 -10.15
N PHE A 69 5.62 6.12 -9.99
CA PHE A 69 4.27 6.61 -9.72
C PHE A 69 4.15 7.23 -8.33
N MET A 70 4.80 6.64 -7.31
CA MET A 70 4.84 7.19 -5.96
C MET A 70 5.55 8.54 -5.90
N ASP A 71 6.50 8.83 -6.78
CA ASP A 71 7.16 10.14 -6.85
C ASP A 71 6.36 11.14 -7.71
N GLN A 72 5.67 10.68 -8.76
CA GLN A 72 4.93 11.53 -9.70
C GLN A 72 3.52 11.94 -9.22
N TYR A 73 2.78 11.06 -8.55
CA TYR A 73 1.38 11.27 -8.19
C TYR A 73 1.19 11.43 -6.69
N ASP A 74 0.31 12.32 -6.25
CA ASP A 74 0.18 12.68 -4.83
C ASP A 74 -0.56 11.66 -3.95
N THR A 75 -1.21 10.68 -4.57
CA THR A 75 -2.08 9.72 -3.87
C THR A 75 -1.69 8.28 -4.12
N PHE A 76 -2.02 7.42 -3.16
CA PHE A 76 -1.87 5.97 -3.29
C PHE A 76 -3.01 5.26 -2.55
N THR A 77 -3.23 4.00 -2.88
CA THR A 77 -4.12 3.11 -2.12
C THR A 77 -3.33 1.97 -1.50
N LEU A 78 -3.83 1.48 -0.36
CA LEU A 78 -3.41 0.23 0.25
C LEU A 78 -4.61 -0.72 0.29
N CYS A 79 -4.47 -1.87 -0.37
CA CYS A 79 -5.52 -2.90 -0.43
C CYS A 79 -5.07 -4.18 0.27
N ALA A 80 -5.89 -4.72 1.17
CA ALA A 80 -5.75 -6.06 1.72
C ALA A 80 -6.73 -7.02 1.04
N PHE A 81 -6.37 -8.30 0.97
CA PHE A 81 -7.14 -9.30 0.23
C PHE A 81 -7.39 -10.55 1.07
N PRO A 82 -8.53 -11.24 0.84
CA PRO A 82 -8.75 -12.58 1.39
C PRO A 82 -7.64 -13.55 0.97
N GLU A 83 -7.35 -14.55 1.80
CA GLU A 83 -6.24 -15.51 1.59
C GLU A 83 -6.26 -16.21 0.22
N ARG A 84 -7.45 -16.42 -0.38
CA ARG A 84 -7.57 -17.00 -1.74
C ARG A 84 -6.83 -16.20 -2.83
N TYR A 85 -6.59 -14.90 -2.62
CA TYR A 85 -5.84 -14.04 -3.55
C TYR A 85 -4.35 -13.93 -3.21
N ARG A 86 -3.84 -14.67 -2.21
CA ARG A 86 -2.41 -14.72 -1.87
C ARG A 86 -1.52 -15.00 -3.09
N PRO A 87 -1.88 -15.89 -4.05
CA PRO A 87 -1.08 -16.09 -5.27
C PRO A 87 -0.97 -14.81 -6.13
N ALA A 88 -2.08 -14.07 -6.30
CA ALA A 88 -2.11 -12.82 -7.07
C ALA A 88 -1.24 -11.73 -6.40
N VAL A 89 -1.34 -11.57 -5.08
CA VAL A 89 -0.51 -10.62 -4.31
C VAL A 89 0.98 -10.98 -4.45
N LYS A 90 1.34 -12.28 -4.37
CA LYS A 90 2.73 -12.74 -4.57
C LYS A 90 3.24 -12.44 -5.98
N LEU A 91 2.41 -12.67 -7.01
CA LEU A 91 2.76 -12.35 -8.41
C LEU A 91 3.10 -10.86 -8.54
N LEU A 92 2.24 -9.99 -8.02
CA LEU A 92 2.38 -8.53 -8.11
C LEU A 92 3.57 -7.97 -7.31
N GLY A 93 4.02 -8.70 -6.28
CA GLY A 93 5.26 -8.41 -5.54
C GLY A 93 6.55 -8.90 -6.22
N THR A 94 6.45 -9.92 -7.08
CA THR A 94 7.61 -10.57 -7.72
C THR A 94 7.87 -10.01 -9.12
N LYS A 95 6.83 -9.84 -9.93
CA LYS A 95 6.95 -9.36 -11.30
C LYS A 95 7.04 -7.83 -11.36
N SER A 96 7.95 -7.32 -12.18
CA SER A 96 8.05 -5.88 -12.44
C SER A 96 6.85 -5.40 -13.25
N GLY A 97 6.35 -4.20 -12.96
CA GLY A 97 5.31 -3.56 -13.78
C GLY A 97 5.84 -2.88 -15.03
N ARG A 98 7.17 -2.86 -15.23
CA ARG A 98 7.81 -2.19 -16.38
C ARG A 98 7.34 -2.75 -17.72
N ASP A 99 6.96 -4.03 -17.73
CA ASP A 99 6.51 -4.75 -18.92
C ASP A 99 4.96 -4.88 -18.96
N GLY A 100 4.24 -4.04 -18.20
CA GLY A 100 2.81 -3.74 -18.39
C GLY A 100 1.76 -4.79 -18.00
N HIS A 101 2.06 -6.09 -17.98
CA HIS A 101 1.01 -7.13 -17.98
C HIS A 101 0.68 -7.75 -16.62
N LYS A 102 1.40 -7.37 -15.55
CA LYS A 102 1.31 -8.12 -14.28
C LYS A 102 -0.04 -7.99 -13.56
N ILE A 103 -0.75 -6.88 -13.74
CA ILE A 103 -2.05 -6.66 -13.10
C ILE A 103 -3.08 -7.57 -13.78
N ASP A 104 -3.11 -7.59 -15.11
CA ASP A 104 -3.98 -8.47 -15.88
C ASP A 104 -3.69 -9.95 -15.59
N GLU A 105 -2.41 -10.35 -15.56
CA GLU A 105 -1.99 -11.72 -15.22
C GLU A 105 -2.38 -12.14 -13.79
N SER A 106 -2.57 -11.19 -12.88
CA SER A 106 -2.95 -11.49 -11.50
C SER A 106 -4.42 -11.88 -11.35
N GLY A 107 -5.25 -11.55 -12.35
CA GLY A 107 -6.71 -11.72 -12.28
C GLY A 107 -7.41 -10.80 -11.29
N LEU A 108 -6.72 -9.80 -10.73
CA LEU A 108 -7.32 -8.75 -9.90
C LEU A 108 -7.86 -7.63 -10.80
N THR A 109 -8.97 -7.02 -10.38
CA THR A 109 -9.68 -6.01 -11.17
C THR A 109 -9.47 -4.63 -10.57
N PRO A 110 -8.67 -3.74 -11.21
CA PRO A 110 -8.55 -2.36 -10.78
C PRO A 110 -9.89 -1.63 -10.88
N VAL A 111 -10.22 -0.83 -9.87
CA VAL A 111 -11.43 -0.01 -9.83
C VAL A 111 -11.10 1.39 -9.35
N ALA A 112 -11.93 2.37 -9.74
CA ALA A 112 -11.83 3.72 -9.23
C ALA A 112 -11.96 3.73 -7.70
N ALA A 113 -11.08 4.50 -7.04
CA ALA A 113 -11.20 4.76 -5.61
C ALA A 113 -12.22 5.90 -5.37
N SER A 114 -12.67 6.06 -4.13
CA SER A 114 -13.77 6.98 -3.80
C SER A 114 -13.33 8.44 -3.63
N ARG A 115 -12.07 8.68 -3.30
CA ARG A 115 -11.49 9.98 -2.91
C ARG A 115 -10.20 10.32 -3.65
N VAL A 116 -9.50 9.34 -4.23
CA VAL A 116 -8.19 9.54 -4.84
C VAL A 116 -8.10 9.00 -6.27
N ALA A 117 -7.11 9.48 -7.04
CA ALA A 117 -6.91 9.06 -8.43
C ALA A 117 -6.29 7.65 -8.55
N ALA A 118 -5.50 7.24 -7.57
CA ALA A 118 -4.90 5.90 -7.54
C ALA A 118 -6.00 4.83 -7.40
N PRO A 119 -6.00 3.77 -8.22
CA PRO A 119 -7.05 2.77 -8.16
C PRO A 119 -6.97 1.88 -6.91
N ALA A 120 -8.12 1.29 -6.56
CA ALA A 120 -8.24 0.16 -5.65
C ALA A 120 -8.48 -1.13 -6.43
N PHE A 121 -8.89 -2.22 -5.75
CA PHE A 121 -9.22 -3.49 -6.39
C PHE A 121 -10.57 -4.03 -5.92
N ALA A 122 -11.37 -4.57 -6.84
CA ALA A 122 -12.71 -5.09 -6.57
C ALA A 122 -12.72 -6.30 -5.60
N GLU A 123 -11.61 -7.02 -5.54
CA GLU A 123 -11.40 -8.21 -4.71
C GLU A 123 -10.92 -7.90 -3.29
N ALA A 124 -10.60 -6.64 -3.00
CA ALA A 124 -10.09 -6.23 -1.70
C ALA A 124 -11.13 -6.46 -0.59
N GLU A 125 -10.65 -6.71 0.63
CA GLU A 125 -11.46 -6.76 1.86
C GLU A 125 -11.23 -5.54 2.76
N LEU A 126 -10.18 -4.77 2.48
CA LEU A 126 -9.85 -3.47 3.06
C LEU A 126 -9.21 -2.60 1.97
N VAL A 127 -9.66 -1.35 1.86
CA VAL A 127 -9.09 -0.31 1.00
C VAL A 127 -8.84 0.92 1.87
N ILE A 128 -7.62 1.42 1.85
CA ILE A 128 -7.22 2.67 2.50
C ILE A 128 -6.72 3.62 1.41
N GLU A 129 -7.40 4.75 1.27
CA GLU A 129 -7.06 5.78 0.29
C GLU A 129 -6.23 6.87 0.96
N CYS A 130 -5.05 7.13 0.43
CA CYS A 130 -4.08 8.01 1.07
C CYS A 130 -3.64 9.15 0.14
N ARG A 131 -3.39 10.32 0.74
CA ARG A 131 -2.62 11.40 0.11
C ARG A 131 -1.28 11.54 0.82
N LYS A 132 -0.18 11.53 0.07
CA LYS A 132 1.16 11.75 0.62
C LYS A 132 1.21 13.13 1.28
N ILE A 133 1.74 13.17 2.50
CA ILE A 133 1.92 14.39 3.29
C ILE A 133 3.37 14.60 3.73
N TYR A 134 4.21 13.57 3.59
CA TYR A 134 5.64 13.64 3.87
C TYR A 134 6.38 12.50 3.18
N TRP A 135 7.66 12.71 2.89
CA TRP A 135 8.56 11.64 2.45
C TRP A 135 9.98 11.86 2.97
N GLN A 136 10.74 10.77 3.09
CA GLN A 136 12.14 10.80 3.48
C GLN A 136 12.90 9.58 2.95
N ASP A 137 14.10 9.78 2.41
CA ASP A 137 15.02 8.68 2.10
C ASP A 137 15.68 8.14 3.37
N MET A 138 15.73 6.82 3.52
CA MET A 138 16.40 6.19 4.67
C MET A 138 17.91 6.47 4.61
N HIS A 139 18.44 7.07 5.67
CA HIS A 139 19.87 7.31 5.80
C HIS A 139 20.53 6.16 6.58
N PRO A 140 21.42 5.36 5.99
CA PRO A 140 21.99 4.18 6.65
C PRO A 140 22.79 4.49 7.90
N ALA A 141 23.40 5.67 8.00
CA ALA A 141 24.12 6.08 9.21
C ALA A 141 23.18 6.26 10.43
N ASN A 142 21.87 6.28 10.23
CA ASN A 142 20.88 6.36 11.30
C ASN A 142 20.41 4.97 11.77
N PHE A 143 20.95 3.88 11.21
CA PHE A 143 20.69 2.53 11.73
C PHE A 143 21.46 2.32 13.03
N LEU A 144 20.73 2.24 14.14
CA LEU A 144 21.29 1.93 15.46
C LEU A 144 21.55 0.42 15.64
N ASP A 145 20.78 -0.42 14.95
CA ASP A 145 21.04 -1.86 14.84
C ASP A 145 21.82 -2.14 13.54
N PRO A 146 23.11 -2.54 13.62
CA PRO A 146 23.93 -2.84 12.45
C PRO A 146 23.39 -4.04 11.64
N GLY A 147 22.61 -4.92 12.27
CA GLY A 147 21.97 -6.05 11.62
C GLY A 147 20.95 -5.65 10.56
N ILE A 148 20.48 -4.40 10.54
CA ILE A 148 19.55 -3.90 9.51
C ILE A 148 20.23 -3.82 8.14
N ALA A 149 21.54 -3.57 8.08
CA ALA A 149 22.30 -3.42 6.84
C ALA A 149 22.22 -4.65 5.93
N LYS A 150 21.98 -5.85 6.49
CA LYS A 150 21.81 -7.10 5.73
C LYS A 150 20.63 -7.08 4.75
N ASN A 151 19.65 -6.21 4.98
CA ASN A 151 18.51 -6.02 4.08
C ASN A 151 18.87 -5.21 2.82
N TYR A 152 20.07 -4.61 2.78
CA TYR A 152 20.51 -3.67 1.74
C TYR A 152 21.86 -4.05 1.12
N PRO A 153 22.01 -5.26 0.55
CA PRO A 153 23.28 -5.68 -0.07
C PRO A 153 23.70 -4.77 -1.23
N GLN A 154 22.75 -4.12 -1.89
CA GLN A 154 22.97 -3.22 -3.03
C GLN A 154 23.00 -1.73 -2.64
N LYS A 155 22.96 -1.40 -1.32
CA LYS A 155 22.91 -0.02 -0.80
C LYS A 155 21.77 0.83 -1.36
N ASP A 156 20.67 0.20 -1.74
CA ASP A 156 19.51 0.83 -2.36
C ASP A 156 18.38 0.96 -1.32
N TYR A 157 18.59 1.92 -0.43
CA TYR A 157 17.73 2.16 0.71
C TYR A 157 16.33 2.63 0.28
N HIS A 158 15.31 2.24 1.03
CA HIS A 158 13.94 2.65 0.76
C HIS A 158 13.79 4.17 0.94
N ARG A 159 12.84 4.79 0.22
CA ARG A 159 12.18 6.00 0.76
C ARG A 159 10.87 5.67 1.42
N ILE A 160 10.67 6.37 2.51
CA ILE A 160 9.52 6.36 3.38
C ILE A 160 8.54 7.40 2.86
N TYR A 161 7.26 7.05 2.78
CA TYR A 161 6.17 7.98 2.53
C TYR A 161 5.18 7.89 3.67
N PHE A 162 4.69 9.05 4.12
CA PHE A 162 3.55 9.12 5.02
C PHE A 162 2.36 9.58 4.21
N GLY A 163 1.26 8.83 4.28
CA GLY A 163 -0.01 9.19 3.68
C GLY A 163 -1.05 9.50 4.76
N GLU A 164 -1.69 10.66 4.67
CA GLU A 164 -2.94 10.92 5.40
C GLU A 164 -4.03 9.99 4.85
N MET A 165 -4.70 9.24 5.73
CA MET A 165 -5.84 8.42 5.33
C MET A 165 -7.05 9.33 5.06
N LEU A 166 -7.50 9.39 3.81
CA LEU A 166 -8.62 10.22 3.37
C LEU A 166 -9.95 9.46 3.36
N ALA A 167 -9.89 8.14 3.12
CA ALA A 167 -11.03 7.24 3.24
C ALA A 167 -10.54 5.83 3.58
N VAL A 168 -11.37 5.11 4.32
CA VAL A 168 -11.19 3.68 4.60
C VAL A 168 -12.50 2.99 4.29
N ALA A 169 -12.42 1.87 3.57
CA ALA A 169 -13.56 1.00 3.33
C ALA A 169 -13.13 -0.45 3.59
N GLY A 170 -13.96 -1.21 4.30
CA GLY A 170 -13.61 -2.56 4.70
C GLY A 170 -14.84 -3.46 4.87
N THR A 171 -14.58 -4.77 4.93
CA THR A 171 -15.58 -5.73 5.42
C THR A 171 -15.79 -5.57 6.94
N GLU A 172 -16.81 -6.24 7.49
CA GLU A 172 -17.11 -6.23 8.93
C GLU A 172 -15.92 -6.64 9.82
N ALA A 173 -14.98 -7.44 9.29
CA ALA A 173 -13.78 -7.85 10.02
C ALA A 173 -12.85 -6.67 10.38
N PHE A 174 -12.97 -5.54 9.68
CA PHE A 174 -12.16 -4.34 9.89
C PHE A 174 -12.87 -3.23 10.66
N LEU A 175 -14.13 -3.46 11.07
CA LEU A 175 -14.93 -2.47 11.77
C LEU A 175 -14.93 -2.75 13.27
N HIS A 176 -14.41 -1.82 14.06
CA HIS A 176 -14.69 -1.79 15.49
C HIS A 176 -16.11 -1.28 15.70
N ARG A 177 -16.94 -2.08 16.35
CA ARG A 177 -18.25 -1.64 16.88
C ARG A 177 -18.07 -1.40 18.37
N PRO A 178 -18.16 -0.15 18.85
CA PRO A 178 -18.12 0.15 20.28
C PRO A 178 -19.30 -0.46 21.04
#